data_AF-A0A2V6U4R8-F1
#
_entry.id   AF-A0A2V6U4R8-F1
#
_cell.length_a   1.000
_cell.length_b   1.000
_cell.length_c   1.000
_cell.angle_alpha   90.00
_cell.angle_beta   90.00
_cell.angle_gamma   90.00
#
_symmetry.space_group_name_H-M   'P 1'
#
loop_
_entity.id
_entity.type
_entity.pdbx_description
1 polymer ?
#
loop_
_entity_poly.entity_id
_entity_poly.type
_entity_poly.pdbx_seq_one_letter_code
_entity_poly.pdbx_strand_id
1 'polypeptide(L)'
;MRRAWIAVTAIFAVFAGGPAGAYSGGPTFIVTDLTTACASCHSSMQREQVRVEKETLAAAQLVEGKHYKAIEEGRGGYKDMSPEERQKLLADVKLMDQNASVTVTAPPSARPSQEIQVTASVRGGHGVVGVFLMESDLRFQGRPISSDGWVVVGAPRVWGADGKEQTKWVDGRGADLKKNLSGVLIFDQESDLAAKKFPEGKVVWTLRAPPAAGAYPVAVAFVYGTEKASPTGRVTTPSGAVAPRGGGLGPSGHIIFSTVHTVTVR
;
A
#
# COMPACT_ATOMS: atom_id res chain seq x y z
N MET A 1 7.68 69.98 -26.94
CA MET A 1 8.53 69.26 -25.97
C MET A 1 7.67 68.77 -24.81
N ARG A 2 7.35 67.48 -24.77
CA ARG A 2 6.85 66.76 -23.58
C ARG A 2 7.47 65.37 -23.63
N ARG A 3 8.39 65.09 -22.70
CA ARG A 3 9.07 63.79 -22.57
C ARG A 3 8.11 62.85 -21.82
N ALA A 4 7.60 61.83 -22.49
CA ALA A 4 6.91 60.72 -21.84
C ALA A 4 7.96 59.72 -21.37
N TRP A 5 8.06 59.54 -20.05
CA TRP A 5 8.89 58.52 -19.43
C TRP A 5 8.21 57.16 -19.61
N ILE A 6 8.85 56.26 -20.35
CA ILE A 6 8.46 54.85 -20.40
C ILE A 6 8.97 54.22 -19.10
N ALA A 7 8.06 53.96 -18.17
CA ALA A 7 8.34 53.11 -17.02
C ALA A 7 8.46 51.66 -17.52
N VAL A 8 9.68 51.17 -17.66
CA VAL A 8 9.95 49.75 -17.88
C VAL A 8 9.70 49.05 -16.55
N THR A 9 8.51 48.48 -16.38
CA THR A 9 8.23 47.57 -15.28
C THR A 9 9.01 46.28 -15.52
N ALA A 10 10.15 46.13 -14.84
CA ALA A 10 10.87 44.88 -14.76
C ALA A 10 9.96 43.86 -14.05
N ILE A 11 9.33 42.98 -14.81
CA ILE A 11 8.70 41.77 -14.28
C ILE A 11 9.84 40.86 -13.83
N PHE A 12 10.29 41.02 -12.59
CA PHE A 12 11.02 39.99 -11.89
C PHE A 12 10.05 38.84 -11.62
N ALA A 13 9.88 37.96 -12.60
CA ALA A 13 9.38 36.62 -12.36
C ALA A 13 10.41 35.92 -11.46
N VAL A 14 10.24 36.05 -10.15
CA VAL A 14 10.87 35.16 -9.19
C VAL A 14 10.22 33.80 -9.43
N PHE A 15 10.80 33.04 -10.36
CA PHE A 15 10.69 31.59 -10.33
C PHE A 15 11.36 31.15 -9.03
N ALA A 16 10.57 31.12 -7.95
CA ALA A 16 10.89 30.33 -6.79
C ALA A 16 10.84 28.87 -7.25
N GLY A 17 11.93 28.42 -7.87
CA GLY A 17 12.22 27.01 -8.05
C GLY A 17 12.29 26.41 -6.67
N GLY A 18 11.18 25.82 -6.22
CA GLY A 18 11.22 24.85 -5.13
C GLY A 18 12.30 23.82 -5.46
N PRO A 19 13.00 23.27 -4.45
CA PRO A 19 14.06 22.31 -4.72
C PRO A 19 13.49 21.19 -5.58
N ALA A 20 14.07 21.01 -6.77
CA ALA A 20 13.76 19.93 -7.67
C ALA A 20 14.09 18.61 -6.96
N GLY A 21 13.11 18.06 -6.24
CA GLY A 21 13.12 16.72 -5.68
C GLY A 21 12.95 15.66 -6.77
N ALA A 22 13.73 15.77 -7.85
CA ALA A 22 13.58 14.96 -9.06
C ALA A 22 13.93 13.48 -8.83
N TYR A 23 14.61 13.16 -7.74
CA TYR A 23 14.75 11.79 -7.25
C TYR A 23 13.85 11.62 -6.02
N SER A 24 12.77 10.85 -6.18
CA SER A 24 11.91 10.37 -5.08
C SER A 24 12.63 9.33 -4.20
N GLY A 25 13.95 9.43 -4.09
CA GLY A 25 14.74 8.68 -3.15
C GLY A 25 14.29 9.12 -1.77
N GLY A 26 13.46 8.30 -1.15
CA GLY A 26 13.24 8.40 0.28
C GLY A 26 14.59 8.34 1.01
N PRO A 27 14.57 8.50 2.34
CA PRO A 27 15.76 8.31 3.15
C PRO A 27 16.51 7.03 2.76
N THR A 28 17.84 7.03 2.83
CA THR A 28 18.69 5.91 2.37
C THR A 28 18.47 4.59 3.13
N PHE A 29 17.71 4.61 4.23
CA PHE A 29 17.25 3.41 4.93
C PHE A 29 16.02 2.76 4.27
N ILE A 30 15.35 3.44 3.33
CA ILE A 30 14.26 2.90 2.52
C ILE A 30 14.86 2.33 1.24
N VAL A 31 15.19 1.04 1.28
CA VAL A 31 15.75 0.29 0.15
C VAL A 31 14.72 -0.74 -0.29
N THR A 32 13.61 -0.24 -0.84
CA THR A 32 12.49 -1.06 -1.31
C THR A 32 11.99 -0.55 -2.66
N ASP A 33 11.52 -1.46 -3.51
CA ASP A 33 10.84 -1.11 -4.75
C ASP A 33 9.31 -0.94 -4.54
N LEU A 34 8.81 -1.07 -3.31
CA LEU A 34 7.52 -0.49 -2.96
C LEU A 34 7.65 1.03 -3.09
N THR A 35 6.76 1.66 -3.85
CA THR A 35 6.77 3.12 -4.02
C THR A 35 6.92 3.81 -2.67
N THR A 36 7.81 4.81 -2.59
CA THR A 36 8.05 5.58 -1.36
C THR A 36 6.79 6.29 -0.84
N ALA A 37 5.76 6.45 -1.68
CA ALA A 37 4.43 6.87 -1.25
C ALA A 37 3.76 5.85 -0.29
N CYS A 38 3.99 4.54 -0.46
CA CYS A 38 3.50 3.54 0.48
C CYS A 38 4.16 3.67 1.86
N ALA A 39 5.44 4.05 1.92
CA ALA A 39 6.15 4.28 3.18
C ALA A 39 5.57 5.48 3.98
N SER A 40 5.22 6.57 3.29
CA SER A 40 4.61 7.75 3.93
C SER A 40 3.13 7.55 4.25
N CYS A 41 2.35 6.97 3.34
CA CYS A 41 0.90 6.92 3.44
C CYS A 41 0.36 5.72 4.23
N HIS A 42 1.15 4.65 4.41
CA HIS A 42 0.69 3.47 5.16
C HIS A 42 1.30 3.41 6.56
N SER A 43 0.59 2.80 7.51
CA SER A 43 1.12 2.46 8.84
C SER A 43 1.38 0.96 8.95
N SER A 44 2.49 0.55 9.57
CA SER A 44 2.82 -0.87 9.79
C SER A 44 1.93 -1.43 10.88
N MET A 45 1.33 -2.59 10.63
CA MET A 45 0.50 -3.27 11.63
C MET A 45 1.31 -4.13 12.60
N GLN A 46 2.55 -4.49 12.27
CA GLN A 46 3.35 -5.40 13.09
C GLN A 46 4.78 -4.89 13.25
N ARG A 47 5.30 -5.02 14.48
CA ARG A 47 6.67 -4.66 14.83
C ARG A 47 7.71 -5.43 14.02
N GLU A 48 7.45 -6.70 13.75
CA GLU A 48 8.36 -7.58 13.01
C GLU A 48 8.68 -7.07 11.60
N GLN A 49 7.75 -6.35 10.97
CA GLN A 49 7.90 -5.79 9.61
C GLN A 49 8.93 -4.66 9.53
N VAL A 50 9.32 -4.09 10.68
CA VAL A 50 10.28 -2.99 10.81
C VAL A 50 11.42 -3.35 11.77
N ARG A 51 11.66 -4.65 11.98
CA ARG A 51 12.64 -5.19 12.94
C ARG A 51 14.10 -4.76 12.71
N VAL A 52 14.43 -4.39 11.48
CA VAL A 52 15.78 -3.95 11.08
C VAL A 52 15.98 -2.44 11.23
N GLU A 53 14.91 -1.70 11.53
CA GLU A 53 14.96 -0.25 11.68
C GLU A 53 15.38 0.16 13.08
N LYS A 54 15.93 1.38 13.20
CA LYS A 54 16.16 2.01 14.51
C LYS A 54 14.83 2.13 15.25
N GLU A 55 14.85 1.91 16.58
CA GLU A 55 13.66 1.94 17.44
C GLU A 55 12.76 3.15 17.20
N THR A 56 13.35 4.34 17.15
CA THR A 56 12.61 5.59 16.96
C THR A 56 11.89 5.64 15.62
N LEU A 57 12.51 5.14 14.56
CA LEU A 57 11.90 5.05 13.24
C LEU A 57 10.82 3.96 13.24
N ALA A 58 11.12 2.77 13.75
CA ALA A 58 10.17 1.67 13.83
C ALA A 58 8.89 2.08 14.57
N ALA A 59 9.01 2.65 15.77
CA ALA A 59 7.88 3.14 16.57
C ALA A 59 7.05 4.20 15.84
N ALA A 60 7.70 5.12 15.11
CA ALA A 60 7.01 6.15 14.32
C ALA A 60 6.31 5.63 13.06
N GLN A 61 6.62 4.40 12.62
CA GLN A 61 6.01 3.78 11.44
C GLN A 61 4.91 2.78 11.79
N LEU A 62 4.83 2.34 13.05
CA LEU A 62 3.73 1.54 13.57
C LEU A 62 2.42 2.33 13.62
N VAL A 63 1.32 1.61 13.46
CA VAL A 63 -0.03 2.18 13.46
C VAL A 63 -0.33 2.96 14.74
N GLU A 64 0.14 2.49 15.89
CA GLU A 64 -0.03 3.16 17.19
C GLU A 64 0.69 4.51 17.21
N GLY A 65 1.95 4.55 16.80
CA GLY A 65 2.77 5.77 16.80
C GLY A 65 2.45 6.75 15.67
N LYS A 66 1.75 6.29 14.64
CA LYS A 66 1.48 7.04 13.40
C LYS A 66 0.01 7.43 13.28
N HIS A 67 -0.83 6.54 12.77
CA HIS A 67 -2.22 6.86 12.44
C HIS A 67 -3.10 6.99 13.68
N TYR A 68 -3.06 6.02 14.61
CA TYR A 68 -3.89 6.07 15.81
C TYR A 68 -3.59 7.31 16.63
N LYS A 69 -2.30 7.60 16.85
CA LYS A 69 -1.87 8.82 17.53
C LYS A 69 -2.29 10.09 16.81
N ALA A 70 -2.28 10.11 15.47
CA ALA A 70 -2.76 11.27 14.72
C ALA A 70 -4.27 11.51 14.95
N ILE A 71 -5.10 10.47 14.97
CA ILE A 71 -6.52 10.57 15.31
C ILE A 71 -6.69 11.03 16.76
N GLU A 72 -6.02 10.38 17.70
CA GLU A 72 -6.13 10.66 19.13
C GLU A 72 -5.72 12.10 19.49
N GLU A 73 -4.67 12.63 18.86
CA GLU A 73 -4.17 13.98 19.08
C GLU A 73 -4.85 15.04 18.19
N GLY A 74 -5.70 14.63 17.24
CA GLY A 74 -6.36 15.59 16.34
C GLY A 74 -5.39 16.24 15.36
N ARG A 75 -4.35 15.53 14.91
CA ARG A 75 -3.35 16.09 13.99
C ARG A 75 -3.82 16.01 12.53
N GLY A 76 -3.38 16.94 11.70
CA GLY A 76 -3.67 16.91 10.26
C GLY A 76 -5.18 17.00 9.97
N GLY A 77 -5.71 16.02 9.26
CA GLY A 77 -7.12 15.99 8.85
C GLY A 77 -8.14 15.81 9.98
N TYR A 78 -7.69 15.51 11.20
CA TYR A 78 -8.57 15.28 12.36
C TYR A 78 -8.69 16.50 13.29
N LYS A 79 -8.02 17.62 12.98
CA LYS A 79 -7.96 18.81 13.85
C LYS A 79 -9.32 19.45 14.16
N ASP A 80 -10.26 19.33 13.23
CA ASP A 80 -11.59 19.94 13.32
C ASP A 80 -12.64 18.96 13.90
N MET A 81 -12.23 17.77 14.32
CA MET A 81 -13.12 16.77 14.92
C MET A 81 -13.25 16.96 16.43
N SER A 82 -14.43 16.70 16.97
CA SER A 82 -14.62 16.62 18.42
C SER A 82 -13.85 15.43 19.02
N PRO A 83 -13.54 15.44 20.33
CA PRO A 83 -12.98 14.26 21.02
C PRO A 83 -13.79 12.98 20.79
N GLU A 84 -15.12 13.07 20.81
CA GLU A 84 -16.04 11.95 20.63
C GLU A 84 -15.99 11.38 19.21
N GLU A 85 -15.94 12.27 18.20
CA GLU A 85 -15.80 11.85 16.80
C GLU A 85 -14.45 11.13 16.57
N ARG A 86 -13.38 11.62 17.21
CA ARG A 86 -12.04 11.00 17.12
C ARG A 86 -12.01 9.63 17.81
N GLN A 87 -12.63 9.50 18.98
CA GLN A 87 -12.77 8.21 19.66
C GLN A 87 -13.57 7.21 18.82
N LYS A 88 -14.68 7.64 18.21
CA LYS A 88 -15.47 6.81 17.31
C LYS A 88 -14.65 6.37 16.10
N LEU A 89 -13.98 7.30 15.42
CA LEU A 89 -13.15 6.98 14.26
C LEU A 89 -12.04 5.99 14.62
N LEU A 90 -11.35 6.22 15.76
CA LEU A 90 -10.30 5.34 16.23
C LEU A 90 -10.83 3.92 16.51
N ALA A 91 -12.01 3.79 17.11
CA ALA A 91 -12.65 2.50 17.34
C ALA A 91 -13.01 1.79 16.02
N ASP A 92 -13.58 2.51 15.07
CA ASP A 92 -13.95 2.00 13.74
C ASP A 92 -12.70 1.53 12.95
N VAL A 93 -11.62 2.31 12.99
CA VAL A 93 -10.32 1.95 12.37
C VAL A 93 -9.73 0.70 13.05
N LYS A 94 -9.69 0.64 14.39
CA LYS A 94 -9.21 -0.54 15.12
C LYS A 94 -10.03 -1.79 14.81
N LEU A 95 -11.34 -1.65 14.64
CA LEU A 95 -12.21 -2.76 14.25
C LEU A 95 -11.87 -3.31 12.86
N MET A 96 -11.57 -2.42 11.90
CA MET A 96 -11.05 -2.82 10.58
C MET A 96 -9.75 -3.62 10.72
N ASP A 97 -8.80 -3.08 11.47
CA ASP A 97 -7.47 -3.66 11.63
C ASP A 97 -7.48 -5.04 12.30
N GLN A 98 -8.33 -5.21 13.31
CA GLN A 98 -8.54 -6.49 13.98
C GLN A 98 -9.10 -7.58 13.06
N ASN A 99 -9.73 -7.19 11.95
CA ASN A 99 -10.33 -8.11 10.98
C ASN A 99 -9.58 -8.18 9.66
N ALA A 100 -8.60 -7.31 9.46
CA ALA A 100 -7.74 -7.32 8.30
C ALA A 100 -6.72 -8.45 8.39
N SER A 101 -6.57 -9.22 7.32
CA SER A 101 -5.60 -10.31 7.28
C SER A 101 -5.09 -10.56 5.87
N VAL A 102 -3.93 -11.21 5.79
CA VAL A 102 -3.36 -11.69 4.55
C VAL A 102 -2.67 -13.03 4.80
N THR A 103 -2.88 -13.97 3.89
CA THR A 103 -2.19 -15.26 3.86
C THR A 103 -1.60 -15.49 2.49
N VAL A 104 -0.51 -16.26 2.45
CA VAL A 104 0.11 -16.72 1.22
C VAL A 104 0.17 -18.24 1.24
N THR A 105 -0.06 -18.87 0.09
CA THR A 105 0.09 -20.31 -0.09
C THR A 105 0.89 -20.55 -1.37
N ALA A 106 1.93 -21.36 -1.24
CA ALA A 106 2.74 -21.84 -2.35
C ALA A 106 3.16 -23.31 -2.10
N PRO A 107 3.52 -24.07 -3.14
CA PRO A 107 4.16 -25.36 -2.95
C PRO A 107 5.40 -25.25 -2.05
N PRO A 108 5.71 -26.26 -1.22
CA PRO A 108 6.91 -26.23 -0.37
C PRO A 108 8.20 -26.43 -1.17
N SER A 109 8.12 -26.92 -2.41
CA SER A 109 9.27 -27.13 -3.27
C SER A 109 8.92 -27.05 -4.75
N ALA A 110 9.92 -26.75 -5.57
CA ALA A 110 9.85 -26.70 -7.03
C ALA A 110 11.16 -27.20 -7.64
N ARG A 111 11.12 -27.72 -8.87
CA ARG A 111 12.35 -27.94 -9.65
C ARG A 111 12.88 -26.62 -10.20
N PRO A 112 14.18 -26.53 -10.51
CA PRO A 112 14.73 -25.39 -11.25
C PRO A 112 13.88 -25.03 -12.48
N SER A 113 13.56 -23.75 -12.64
CA SER A 113 12.73 -23.25 -13.75
C SER A 113 11.30 -23.83 -13.86
N GLN A 114 10.81 -24.57 -12.86
CA GLN A 114 9.43 -25.05 -12.84
C GLN A 114 8.45 -23.91 -12.61
N GLU A 115 7.32 -23.93 -13.30
CA GLU A 115 6.20 -23.03 -13.02
C GLU A 115 5.34 -23.55 -11.86
N ILE A 116 5.06 -22.68 -10.89
CA ILE A 116 4.24 -22.94 -9.71
C ILE A 116 3.15 -21.87 -9.57
N GLN A 117 2.10 -22.19 -8.82
CA GLN A 117 1.07 -21.22 -8.45
C GLN A 117 1.33 -20.71 -7.04
N VAL A 118 1.27 -19.39 -6.85
CA VAL A 118 1.26 -18.74 -5.54
C VAL A 118 -0.06 -18.00 -5.38
N THR A 119 -0.75 -18.26 -4.28
CA THR A 119 -2.06 -17.66 -3.99
C THR A 119 -1.95 -16.77 -2.76
N ALA A 120 -2.40 -15.53 -2.87
CA ALA A 120 -2.69 -14.66 -1.73
C ALA A 120 -4.20 -14.65 -1.46
N SER A 121 -4.58 -14.75 -0.19
CA SER A 121 -5.94 -14.43 0.25
C SER A 121 -5.87 -13.24 1.20
N VAL A 122 -6.73 -12.25 0.99
CA VAL A 122 -6.78 -11.03 1.81
C VAL A 122 -8.19 -10.82 2.32
N ARG A 123 -8.32 -10.20 3.49
CA ARG A 123 -9.59 -9.81 4.10
C ARG A 123 -9.48 -8.40 4.65
N GLY A 124 -10.55 -7.61 4.52
CA GLY A 124 -10.64 -6.25 5.05
C GLY A 124 -10.28 -5.16 4.04
N GLY A 125 -10.21 -3.93 4.55
CA GLY A 125 -10.05 -2.72 3.74
C GLY A 125 -11.37 -2.18 3.20
N HIS A 126 -11.32 -0.97 2.64
CA HIS A 126 -12.47 -0.31 2.03
C HIS A 126 -12.07 0.50 0.77
N GLY A 127 -12.83 0.34 -0.31
CA GLY A 127 -12.57 0.90 -1.63
C GLY A 127 -11.60 0.04 -2.44
N VAL A 128 -10.39 0.56 -2.67
CA VAL A 128 -9.35 -0.12 -3.44
C VAL A 128 -8.25 -0.54 -2.48
N VAL A 129 -7.82 -1.79 -2.60
CA VAL A 129 -6.71 -2.36 -1.81
C VAL A 129 -5.62 -2.86 -2.74
N GLY A 130 -4.38 -2.91 -2.26
CA GLY A 130 -3.23 -3.38 -3.03
C GLY A 130 -2.65 -4.67 -2.45
N VAL A 131 -2.21 -5.57 -3.31
CA VAL A 131 -1.57 -6.83 -2.94
C VAL A 131 -0.27 -6.96 -3.72
N PHE A 132 0.84 -7.12 -3.01
CA PHE A 132 2.18 -7.17 -3.59
C PHE A 132 2.87 -8.48 -3.22
N LEU A 133 3.34 -9.21 -4.23
CA LEU A 133 4.13 -10.42 -4.08
C LEU A 133 5.62 -10.07 -3.97
N MET A 134 6.23 -10.49 -2.86
CA MET A 134 7.52 -9.98 -2.39
C MET A 134 8.46 -11.08 -1.93
N GLU A 135 9.76 -10.80 -1.93
CA GLU A 135 10.80 -11.70 -1.41
C GLU A 135 10.93 -11.65 0.14
N SER A 136 10.34 -10.67 0.82
CA SER A 136 10.41 -10.57 2.28
C SER A 136 9.23 -9.82 2.86
N ASP A 137 9.07 -9.96 4.19
CA ASP A 137 8.08 -9.25 5.01
C ASP A 137 8.63 -7.95 5.62
N LEU A 138 9.82 -7.51 5.21
CA LEU A 138 10.45 -6.28 5.69
C LEU A 138 9.90 -5.09 4.93
N ARG A 139 9.19 -4.21 5.62
CA ARG A 139 8.48 -3.09 4.98
C ARG A 139 9.37 -2.16 4.16
N PHE A 140 10.54 -1.80 4.67
CA PHE A 140 11.42 -0.82 4.02
C PHE A 140 12.60 -1.45 3.27
N GLN A 141 12.69 -2.79 3.26
CA GLN A 141 13.74 -3.55 2.59
C GLN A 141 13.21 -4.56 1.57
N GLY A 142 11.92 -4.89 1.65
CA GLY A 142 11.31 -5.90 0.82
C GLY A 142 11.19 -5.44 -0.63
N ARG A 143 11.43 -6.36 -1.55
CA ARG A 143 11.41 -6.11 -2.98
C ARG A 143 10.42 -7.04 -3.68
N PRO A 144 10.00 -6.74 -4.92
CA PRO A 144 9.20 -7.64 -5.72
C PRO A 144 9.86 -9.01 -5.78
N ILE A 145 9.06 -10.08 -5.82
CA ILE A 145 9.56 -11.46 -5.79
C ILE A 145 10.63 -11.77 -6.84
N SER A 146 10.67 -11.01 -7.95
CA SER A 146 11.68 -11.15 -9.00
C SER A 146 13.10 -10.77 -8.59
N SER A 147 13.25 -10.03 -7.48
CA SER A 147 14.55 -9.66 -6.92
C SER A 147 15.33 -10.86 -6.40
N ASP A 148 14.64 -11.95 -6.02
CA ASP A 148 15.22 -13.21 -5.59
C ASP A 148 15.21 -14.29 -6.70
N GLY A 149 15.15 -13.84 -7.97
CA GLY A 149 15.29 -14.70 -9.14
C GLY A 149 14.00 -15.36 -9.67
N TRP A 150 12.86 -15.15 -9.02
CA TRP A 150 11.57 -15.61 -9.55
C TRP A 150 11.17 -14.83 -10.81
N VAL A 151 10.40 -15.48 -11.70
CA VAL A 151 9.78 -14.78 -12.82
C VAL A 151 8.27 -14.87 -12.69
N VAL A 152 7.58 -13.73 -12.62
CA VAL A 152 6.12 -13.70 -12.78
C VAL A 152 5.79 -14.04 -14.23
N VAL A 153 5.02 -15.10 -14.45
CA VAL A 153 4.63 -15.60 -15.77
C VAL A 153 3.21 -15.14 -16.07
N GLY A 154 3.05 -14.38 -17.15
CA GLY A 154 1.74 -13.92 -17.61
C GLY A 154 1.06 -12.94 -16.65
N ALA A 155 -0.23 -12.72 -16.86
CA ALA A 155 -1.04 -11.85 -16.00
C ALA A 155 -1.43 -12.57 -14.70
N PRO A 156 -1.32 -11.92 -13.53
CA PRO A 156 -1.94 -12.43 -12.31
C PRO A 156 -3.47 -12.41 -12.44
N ARG A 157 -4.12 -13.36 -11.78
CA ARG A 157 -5.58 -13.45 -11.72
C ARG A 157 -6.07 -12.90 -10.40
N VAL A 158 -7.09 -12.05 -10.43
CA VAL A 158 -7.52 -11.26 -9.27
C VAL A 158 -9.01 -11.45 -9.05
N TRP A 159 -9.46 -11.71 -7.82
CA TRP A 159 -10.87 -11.80 -7.46
C TRP A 159 -11.18 -10.83 -6.32
N GLY A 160 -12.30 -10.11 -6.47
CA GLY A 160 -12.83 -9.22 -5.44
C GLY A 160 -13.89 -9.90 -4.56
N ALA A 161 -14.57 -9.06 -3.77
CA ALA A 161 -15.55 -9.50 -2.77
C ALA A 161 -16.80 -10.17 -3.38
N ASP A 162 -17.10 -9.89 -4.65
CA ASP A 162 -18.20 -10.48 -5.40
C ASP A 162 -17.88 -11.88 -5.97
N GLY A 163 -16.66 -12.37 -5.74
CA GLY A 163 -16.17 -13.66 -6.21
C GLY A 163 -15.89 -13.72 -7.71
N LYS A 164 -15.95 -12.58 -8.43
CA LYS A 164 -15.67 -12.51 -9.87
C LYS A 164 -14.23 -12.08 -10.13
N GLU A 165 -13.68 -12.58 -11.23
CA GLU A 165 -12.35 -12.19 -11.68
C GLU A 165 -12.37 -10.74 -12.17
N GLN A 166 -11.45 -9.92 -11.66
CA GLN A 166 -11.25 -8.51 -12.01
C GLN A 166 -10.03 -8.39 -12.93
N THR A 167 -10.21 -7.76 -14.09
CA THR A 167 -9.10 -7.50 -15.03
C THR A 167 -8.72 -6.02 -15.12
N LYS A 168 -9.53 -5.13 -14.54
CA LYS A 168 -9.40 -3.65 -14.64
C LYS A 168 -7.98 -3.13 -14.41
N TRP A 169 -7.29 -3.62 -13.37
CA TRP A 169 -5.91 -3.19 -13.09
C TRP A 169 -4.92 -3.68 -14.15
N VAL A 170 -5.01 -4.96 -14.49
CA VAL A 170 -4.13 -5.63 -15.44
C VAL A 170 -4.31 -5.07 -16.86
N ASP A 171 -5.55 -4.76 -17.24
CA ASP A 171 -5.90 -4.17 -18.54
C ASP A 171 -5.56 -2.68 -18.64
N GLY A 172 -5.31 -2.02 -17.50
CA GLY A 172 -4.77 -0.66 -17.48
C GLY A 172 -3.30 -0.56 -17.95
N ARG A 173 -2.59 -1.69 -18.08
CA ARG A 173 -1.25 -1.71 -18.68
C ARG A 173 -1.35 -1.40 -20.18
N GLY A 174 -0.40 -0.65 -20.74
CA GLY A 174 -0.37 -0.35 -22.18
C GLY A 174 -0.44 -1.60 -23.06
N ALA A 175 -0.99 -1.49 -24.27
CA ALA A 175 -1.38 -2.65 -25.10
C ALA A 175 -0.25 -3.66 -25.38
N ASP A 176 0.97 -3.20 -25.65
CA ASP A 176 2.15 -4.06 -25.92
C ASP A 176 2.98 -4.38 -24.64
N LEU A 177 2.40 -3.95 -23.54
CA LEU A 177 2.69 -4.18 -22.15
C LEU A 177 2.77 -5.64 -21.64
N LYS A 178 3.92 -6.30 -21.40
CA LYS A 178 3.89 -7.62 -20.67
C LYS A 178 3.13 -7.61 -19.32
N LYS A 179 2.03 -8.31 -19.14
CA LYS A 179 1.20 -8.20 -17.92
C LYS A 179 1.75 -8.90 -16.65
N ASN A 180 3.04 -9.21 -16.59
CA ASN A 180 3.72 -9.89 -15.48
C ASN A 180 3.96 -8.99 -14.26
N LEU A 181 2.87 -8.64 -13.57
CA LEU A 181 2.87 -7.73 -12.43
C LEU A 181 3.00 -8.50 -11.11
N SER A 182 3.97 -8.12 -10.27
CA SER A 182 4.07 -8.60 -8.88
C SER A 182 3.11 -7.86 -7.94
N GLY A 183 2.61 -6.68 -8.34
CA GLY A 183 1.65 -5.88 -7.58
C GLY A 183 0.33 -5.71 -8.32
N VAL A 184 -0.78 -5.93 -7.63
CA VAL A 184 -2.14 -5.77 -8.17
C VAL A 184 -3.04 -4.96 -7.26
N LEU A 185 -4.10 -4.39 -7.83
CA LEU A 185 -5.19 -3.77 -7.08
C LEU A 185 -6.43 -4.66 -7.12
N ILE A 186 -7.14 -4.73 -6.00
CA ILE A 186 -8.50 -5.27 -5.90
C ILE A 186 -9.44 -4.09 -5.67
N PHE A 187 -10.43 -3.96 -6.53
CA PHE A 187 -11.40 -2.87 -6.48
C PHE A 187 -12.66 -3.27 -5.70
N ASP A 188 -13.46 -2.25 -5.38
CA ASP A 188 -14.82 -2.37 -4.89
C ASP A 188 -14.94 -3.23 -3.61
N GLN A 189 -13.96 -3.09 -2.73
CA GLN A 189 -13.97 -3.69 -1.40
C GLN A 189 -14.89 -2.87 -0.49
N GLU A 190 -16.03 -3.41 -0.08
CA GLU A 190 -16.97 -2.70 0.79
C GLU A 190 -17.06 -3.37 2.17
N SER A 191 -16.35 -2.78 3.14
CA SER A 191 -16.53 -3.14 4.55
C SER A 191 -17.76 -2.47 5.16
N ASP A 192 -18.53 -3.24 5.91
CA ASP A 192 -19.62 -2.78 6.79
C ASP A 192 -19.23 -3.05 8.24
N LEU A 193 -18.80 -1.98 8.91
CA LEU A 193 -18.33 -2.05 10.30
C LEU A 193 -19.46 -2.38 11.28
N ALA A 194 -20.69 -1.95 11.00
CA ALA A 194 -21.84 -2.20 11.87
C ALA A 194 -22.24 -3.68 11.82
N ALA A 195 -22.26 -4.26 10.62
CA ALA A 195 -22.53 -5.68 10.43
C ALA A 195 -21.30 -6.58 10.64
N LYS A 196 -20.13 -6.01 10.93
CA LYS A 196 -18.83 -6.71 11.01
C LYS A 196 -18.54 -7.57 9.77
N LYS A 197 -18.92 -7.07 8.60
CA LYS A 197 -18.65 -7.71 7.31
C LYS A 197 -17.44 -7.07 6.68
N PHE A 198 -16.46 -7.90 6.37
CA PHE A 198 -15.19 -7.48 5.79
C PHE A 198 -15.03 -8.21 4.47
N PRO A 199 -14.75 -7.49 3.38
CA PRO A 199 -14.66 -8.08 2.07
C PRO A 199 -13.42 -8.97 1.99
N GLU A 200 -13.51 -10.02 1.17
CA GLU A 200 -12.41 -10.92 0.90
C GLU A 200 -11.93 -10.71 -0.54
N GLY A 201 -10.67 -11.03 -0.77
CA GLY A 201 -10.04 -10.95 -2.06
C GLY A 201 -9.02 -12.07 -2.24
N LYS A 202 -8.76 -12.43 -3.49
CA LYS A 202 -7.80 -13.46 -3.84
C LYS A 202 -6.97 -13.02 -5.03
N VAL A 203 -5.67 -13.30 -4.98
CA VAL A 203 -4.77 -13.11 -6.12
C VAL A 203 -3.98 -14.38 -6.35
N VAL A 204 -3.87 -14.78 -7.61
CA VAL A 204 -3.08 -15.95 -8.02
C VAL A 204 -2.03 -15.51 -9.03
N TRP A 205 -0.77 -15.78 -8.71
CA TRP A 205 0.37 -15.61 -9.62
C TRP A 205 0.87 -16.97 -10.10
N THR A 206 1.22 -17.04 -11.37
CA THR A 206 2.09 -18.10 -11.89
C THR A 206 3.52 -17.61 -11.80
N LEU A 207 4.39 -18.35 -11.11
CA LEU A 207 5.81 -18.03 -10.99
C LEU A 207 6.65 -19.11 -11.61
N ARG A 208 7.73 -18.73 -12.31
CA ARG A 208 8.82 -19.64 -12.64
C ARG A 208 9.88 -19.60 -11.55
N ALA A 209 10.21 -20.77 -11.03
CA ALA A 209 11.24 -20.93 -10.01
C ALA A 209 12.62 -20.50 -10.51
N PRO A 210 13.47 -19.94 -9.64
CA PRO A 210 14.87 -19.69 -9.92
C PRO A 210 15.58 -20.93 -10.50
N PRO A 211 16.59 -20.76 -11.37
CA PRO A 211 17.35 -21.88 -11.92
C PRO A 211 18.37 -22.46 -10.93
N ALA A 212 18.79 -21.68 -9.93
CA ALA A 212 19.69 -22.14 -8.89
C ALA A 212 18.91 -22.86 -7.78
N ALA A 213 19.50 -23.92 -7.23
CA ALA A 213 18.96 -24.57 -6.04
C ALA A 213 19.10 -23.66 -4.82
N GLY A 214 18.12 -23.69 -3.92
CA GLY A 214 18.12 -22.80 -2.76
C GLY A 214 16.81 -22.77 -2.01
N ALA A 215 16.78 -21.99 -0.93
CA ALA A 215 15.58 -21.69 -0.16
C ALA A 215 15.15 -20.25 -0.50
N TYR A 216 13.99 -20.12 -1.13
CA TYR A 216 13.51 -18.86 -1.66
C TYR A 216 12.27 -18.40 -0.89
N PRO A 217 12.35 -17.31 -0.11
CA PRO A 217 11.20 -16.75 0.59
C PRO A 217 10.16 -16.17 -0.37
N VAL A 218 8.90 -16.31 0.03
CA VAL A 218 7.73 -15.74 -0.63
C VAL A 218 6.86 -15.10 0.45
N ALA A 219 6.62 -13.81 0.30
CA ALA A 219 5.77 -13.03 1.19
C ALA A 219 4.75 -12.22 0.37
N VAL A 220 3.68 -11.79 1.04
CA VAL A 220 2.68 -10.90 0.45
C VAL A 220 2.50 -9.70 1.35
N ALA A 221 2.62 -8.50 0.78
CA ALA A 221 2.16 -7.28 1.43
C ALA A 221 0.73 -6.96 1.00
N PHE A 222 -0.11 -6.63 1.98
CA PHE A 222 -1.48 -6.18 1.79
C PHE A 222 -1.61 -4.75 2.30
N VAL A 223 -1.95 -3.84 1.40
CA VAL A 223 -2.19 -2.42 1.72
C VAL A 223 -3.67 -2.12 1.60
N TYR A 224 -4.24 -1.49 2.63
CA TYR A 224 -5.69 -1.28 2.69
C TYR A 224 -6.04 0.04 3.39
N GLY A 225 -7.14 0.66 2.96
CA GLY A 225 -7.71 1.83 3.61
C GLY A 225 -8.70 1.46 4.71
N THR A 226 -8.72 2.24 5.81
CA THR A 226 -9.56 1.95 6.98
C THR A 226 -10.69 2.96 7.17
N GLU A 227 -10.37 4.25 7.08
CA GLU A 227 -11.28 5.33 7.49
C GLU A 227 -12.56 5.42 6.66
N LYS A 228 -12.47 5.14 5.35
CA LYS A 228 -13.63 5.24 4.47
C LYS A 228 -14.71 4.20 4.80
N ALA A 229 -14.48 3.21 5.65
CA ALA A 229 -15.56 2.37 6.14
C ALA A 229 -16.41 3.06 7.24
N SER A 230 -15.86 4.09 7.90
CA SER A 230 -16.54 4.87 8.92
C SER A 230 -17.20 6.13 8.34
N PRO A 231 -18.44 6.48 8.77
CA PRO A 231 -19.04 7.76 8.42
C PRO A 231 -18.22 8.98 8.88
N THR A 232 -17.56 8.91 10.05
CA THR A 232 -16.73 10.01 10.57
C THR A 232 -15.35 10.08 9.90
N GLY A 233 -14.92 8.98 9.26
CA GLY A 233 -13.65 8.88 8.54
C GLY A 233 -13.68 9.35 7.09
N ARG A 234 -14.81 9.90 6.63
CA ARG A 234 -14.98 10.42 5.26
C ARG A 234 -15.01 11.95 5.24
N VAL A 235 -14.47 12.51 4.17
CA VAL A 235 -14.64 13.92 3.79
C VAL A 235 -14.95 14.00 2.30
N THR A 236 -15.82 14.93 1.92
CA THR A 236 -16.08 15.24 0.51
C THR A 236 -15.14 16.35 0.07
N THR A 237 -14.36 16.11 -0.97
CA THR A 237 -13.46 17.12 -1.55
C THR A 237 -14.28 18.20 -2.28
N PRO A 238 -13.69 19.38 -2.58
CA PRO A 238 -14.35 20.38 -3.42
C PRO A 238 -14.79 19.86 -4.80
N SER A 239 -14.12 18.83 -5.31
CA SER A 239 -14.48 18.14 -6.56
C SER A 239 -15.61 17.11 -6.42
N GLY A 240 -16.18 16.95 -5.23
CA GLY A 240 -17.25 15.98 -4.94
C GLY A 240 -16.77 14.54 -4.68
N ALA A 241 -15.46 14.29 -4.67
CA ALA A 241 -14.91 12.97 -4.40
C ALA A 241 -14.92 12.66 -2.90
N VAL A 242 -15.21 11.41 -2.53
CA VAL A 242 -15.12 10.95 -1.13
C VAL A 242 -13.70 10.46 -0.83
N ALA A 243 -13.03 11.16 0.06
CA ALA A 243 -11.66 10.87 0.51
C ALA A 243 -11.63 10.43 1.98
N PRO A 244 -10.59 9.69 2.41
CA PRO A 244 -10.34 9.50 3.84
C PRO A 244 -10.05 10.84 4.49
N ARG A 245 -10.52 11.03 5.73
CA ARG A 245 -10.33 12.26 6.50
C ARG A 245 -8.87 12.54 6.79
N GLY A 246 -8.06 11.51 7.04
CA GLY A 246 -6.60 11.62 7.17
C GLY A 246 -5.90 12.14 5.90
N GLY A 247 -6.60 12.21 4.76
CA GLY A 247 -6.08 12.64 3.47
C GLY A 247 -5.49 11.47 2.66
N GLY A 248 -5.48 11.63 1.33
CA GLY A 248 -4.99 10.58 0.41
C GLY A 248 -3.48 10.31 0.46
N LEU A 249 -2.71 11.21 1.08
CA LEU A 249 -1.28 11.05 1.38
C LEU A 249 -0.99 10.92 2.89
N GLY A 250 -2.04 10.91 3.71
CA GLY A 250 -1.91 10.76 5.16
C GLY A 250 -1.78 9.29 5.56
N PRO A 251 -1.52 9.01 6.84
CA PRO A 251 -1.26 7.66 7.35
C PRO A 251 -2.50 6.75 7.43
N SER A 252 -3.59 7.12 6.74
CA SER A 252 -4.92 6.51 6.82
C SER A 252 -5.01 5.13 6.16
N GLY A 253 -4.02 4.78 5.35
CA GLY A 253 -3.81 3.41 4.87
C GLY A 253 -2.96 2.61 5.83
N HIS A 254 -3.13 1.29 5.87
CA HIS A 254 -2.30 0.37 6.66
C HIS A 254 -1.68 -0.71 5.79
N ILE A 255 -0.55 -1.26 6.23
CA ILE A 255 0.14 -2.36 5.58
C ILE A 255 0.34 -3.52 6.57
N ILE A 256 0.00 -4.72 6.11
CA ILE A 256 0.24 -5.98 6.80
C ILE A 256 0.92 -6.95 5.84
N PHE A 257 1.78 -7.81 6.38
CA PHE A 257 2.49 -8.83 5.61
C PHE A 257 2.02 -10.21 6.03
N SER A 258 2.01 -11.15 5.08
CA SER A 258 1.79 -12.56 5.38
C SER A 258 2.98 -13.11 6.18
N THR A 259 2.77 -14.24 6.86
CA THR A 259 3.89 -15.10 7.24
C THR A 259 4.69 -15.45 5.98
N VAL A 260 6.02 -15.41 6.08
CA VAL A 260 6.91 -15.79 4.98
C VAL A 260 6.80 -17.29 4.74
N HIS A 261 6.56 -17.67 3.48
CA HIS A 261 6.57 -19.06 3.04
C HIS A 261 7.86 -19.34 2.27
N THR A 262 8.60 -20.37 2.65
CA THR A 262 9.83 -20.74 1.95
C THR A 262 9.56 -21.83 0.93
N VAL A 263 9.97 -21.60 -0.32
CA VAL A 263 9.96 -22.63 -1.37
C VAL A 263 11.39 -23.14 -1.57
N THR A 264 11.60 -24.45 -1.42
CA THR A 264 12.89 -25.06 -1.73
C THR A 264 12.98 -25.43 -3.21
N VAL A 265 13.95 -24.86 -3.92
CA VAL A 265 14.26 -25.24 -5.30
C VAL A 265 15.31 -26.36 -5.30
N ARG A 266 14.96 -27.53 -5.85
CA ARG A 266 15.82 -28.71 -5.93
C ARG A 266 15.37 -29.70 -7.00
#